data_AF-A0A840WNF4-F1
#
_entry.id   AF-A0A840WNF4-F1
#
_cell.length_a   1.000
_cell.length_b   1.000
_cell.length_c   1.000
_cell.angle_alpha   90.00
_cell.angle_beta   90.00
_cell.angle_gamma   90.00
#
_symmetry.space_group_name_H-M   'P 1'
#
loop_
_entity.id
_entity.type
_entity.pdbx_description
1 polymer ?
#
loop_
_entity_poly.entity_id
_entity_poly.type
_entity_poly.pdbx_seq_one_letter_code
_entity_poly.pdbx_strand_id
1 'polypeptide(L)'
;MRNSDRLPPRELPKRRSGRHRNPLSFDNWFGTPALIMAVPGTAEQARDADGELIGARMADLVRAYRPEVTIRFGHTEGREQSLDEALTGLEKSDERPLAGVVVPLVTAPHAATSAAIGAAVAKAGADARVTEGLGPHPMLAEVLHLRLAEAGYVRADRMRLISVTARNTTMADGVVVGAVGGEGAVGAAGVTAVLLAARLGLTVLPADLENEASLEQVLAQLRQGGCQRPVIAPSALGPEMPADQLAGLAERFGARPCASLGADSLLGKIAALRYAEVLNSLGVEQPPTAEELPAPVGSRHRPES
;
A
#
# COMPACT_ATOMS: atom_id res chain seq x y z
N MET A 1 -51.18 -9.85 41.09
CA MET A 1 -50.26 -8.75 41.46
C MET A 1 -49.55 -8.29 40.19
N ARG A 2 -49.99 -7.19 39.58
CA ARG A 2 -49.38 -6.59 38.39
C ARG A 2 -48.62 -5.35 38.84
N ASN A 3 -47.30 -5.33 38.68
CA ASN A 3 -46.48 -4.16 38.98
C ASN A 3 -46.88 -3.00 38.06
N SER A 4 -47.43 -1.93 38.63
CA SER A 4 -47.91 -0.73 37.94
C SER A 4 -46.88 0.42 37.87
N ASP A 5 -45.62 0.19 38.25
CA ASP A 5 -44.57 1.21 38.25
C ASP A 5 -43.53 1.01 37.14
N ARG A 6 -43.99 1.04 35.89
CA ARG A 6 -43.10 1.32 34.76
C ARG A 6 -43.57 2.60 34.09
N LEU A 7 -42.87 3.70 34.38
CA LEU A 7 -42.95 4.91 33.59
C LEU A 7 -42.70 4.56 32.11
N PRO A 8 -43.43 5.17 31.17
CA PRO A 8 -43.26 4.87 29.75
C PRO A 8 -41.80 5.13 29.35
N PRO A 9 -41.17 4.24 28.57
CA PRO A 9 -39.81 4.47 28.13
C PRO A 9 -39.76 5.77 27.32
N ARG A 10 -38.87 6.68 27.72
CA ARG A 10 -38.54 7.85 26.91
C ARG A 10 -38.05 7.35 25.56
N GLU A 11 -38.81 7.60 24.50
CA GLU A 11 -38.28 7.52 23.15
C GLU A 11 -37.19 8.59 23.04
N LEU A 12 -35.94 8.19 23.23
CA LEU A 12 -34.82 8.98 22.79
C LEU A 12 -34.94 9.08 21.27
N PRO A 13 -34.81 10.28 20.67
CA PRO A 13 -34.69 10.37 19.22
C PRO A 13 -33.62 9.38 18.80
N LYS A 14 -33.92 8.50 17.84
CA LYS A 14 -32.87 7.78 17.13
C LYS A 14 -31.92 8.86 16.65
N ARG A 15 -30.79 9.05 17.32
CA ARG A 15 -29.68 9.80 16.75
C ARG A 15 -29.48 9.09 15.42
N ARG A 16 -29.79 9.78 14.31
CA ARG A 16 -29.22 9.39 13.03
C ARG A 16 -27.74 9.40 13.33
N SER A 17 -27.15 8.23 13.56
CA SER A 17 -25.71 8.10 13.60
C SER A 17 -25.31 8.67 12.26
N GLY A 18 -24.76 9.90 12.28
CA GLY A 18 -24.26 10.54 11.08
C GLY A 18 -23.44 9.48 10.40
N ARG A 19 -23.82 9.15 9.15
CA ARG A 19 -23.18 8.13 8.33
C ARG A 19 -21.70 8.23 8.65
N HIS A 20 -21.15 7.18 9.28
CA HIS A 20 -19.72 7.10 9.51
C HIS A 20 -19.10 7.45 8.17
N ARG A 21 -18.54 8.66 8.05
CA ARG A 21 -17.85 9.09 6.84
C ARG A 21 -16.72 8.09 6.75
N ASN A 22 -16.84 7.13 5.85
CA ASN A 22 -15.71 6.30 5.49
C ASN A 22 -14.61 7.32 5.16
N PRO A 23 -13.44 7.30 5.82
CA PRO A 23 -12.37 8.25 5.54
C PRO A 23 -11.89 8.16 4.08
N LEU A 24 -12.39 7.20 3.31
CA LEU A 24 -12.18 7.03 1.87
C LEU A 24 -13.35 7.51 1.00
N SER A 25 -14.52 7.84 1.57
CA SER A 25 -15.69 8.34 0.86
C SER A 25 -15.69 9.85 0.90
N PHE A 26 -15.11 10.47 -0.12
CA PHE A 26 -15.28 11.89 -0.39
C PHE A 26 -16.33 12.00 -1.48
N ASP A 27 -17.50 12.56 -1.14
CA ASP A 27 -18.53 12.87 -2.14
C ASP A 27 -17.90 13.75 -3.24
N ASN A 28 -18.19 13.40 -4.49
CA ASN A 28 -17.60 13.94 -5.73
C ASN A 28 -17.09 15.37 -5.62
N TRP A 29 -15.77 15.50 -5.57
CA TRP A 29 -15.11 16.77 -5.73
C TRP A 29 -15.19 17.21 -7.21
N PHE A 30 -15.63 18.44 -7.45
CA PHE A 30 -15.57 19.05 -8.78
C PHE A 30 -14.09 19.14 -9.18
N GLY A 31 -13.71 18.44 -10.26
CA GLY A 31 -12.32 18.41 -10.72
C GLY A 31 -11.43 17.32 -10.14
N THR A 32 -11.98 16.26 -9.52
CA THR A 32 -11.25 15.07 -9.00
C THR A 32 -9.96 14.75 -9.77
N PRO A 33 -8.77 14.92 -9.15
CA PRO A 33 -7.51 14.75 -9.87
C PRO A 33 -7.36 13.26 -10.23
N ALA A 34 -6.76 12.97 -11.38
CA ALA A 34 -6.45 11.59 -11.74
C ALA A 34 -5.47 11.00 -10.70
N LEU A 35 -5.63 9.72 -10.37
CA LEU A 35 -4.64 8.97 -9.59
C LEU A 35 -3.71 8.24 -10.56
N ILE A 36 -2.42 8.56 -10.50
CA ILE A 36 -1.38 7.96 -11.32
C ILE A 36 -0.49 7.12 -10.40
N MET A 37 -0.46 5.81 -10.61
CA MET A 37 0.47 4.95 -9.90
C MET A 37 1.77 4.83 -10.69
N ALA A 38 2.87 5.26 -10.08
CA ALA A 38 4.20 5.14 -10.67
C ALA A 38 4.82 3.81 -10.24
N VAL A 39 4.92 2.87 -11.18
CA VAL A 39 5.45 1.52 -10.97
C VAL A 39 6.98 1.56 -11.19
N PRO A 40 7.80 1.08 -10.23
CA PRO A 40 9.24 1.03 -10.43
C PRO A 40 9.63 0.05 -11.56
N GLY A 41 10.79 0.30 -12.18
CA GLY A 41 11.34 -0.55 -13.24
C GLY A 41 10.56 -0.51 -14.54
N THR A 42 10.78 -1.52 -15.38
CA THR A 42 10.12 -1.71 -16.69
C THR A 42 8.84 -2.56 -16.59
N ALA A 43 8.01 -2.53 -17.63
CA ALA A 43 6.82 -3.41 -17.72
C ALA A 43 7.17 -4.91 -17.66
N GLU A 44 8.34 -5.31 -18.17
CA GLU A 44 8.82 -6.69 -18.14
C GLU A 44 9.16 -7.13 -16.71
N GLN A 45 9.85 -6.28 -15.95
CA GLN A 45 10.23 -6.55 -14.56
C GLN A 45 9.03 -6.48 -13.60
N ALA A 46 8.02 -5.67 -13.93
CA ALA A 46 6.84 -5.41 -13.10
C ALA A 46 5.68 -6.36 -13.35
N ARG A 47 6.00 -7.64 -13.53
CA ARG A 47 5.04 -8.74 -13.59
C ARG A 47 5.06 -9.52 -12.30
N ASP A 48 3.88 -9.95 -11.86
CA ASP A 48 3.78 -10.89 -10.77
C ASP A 48 4.01 -12.35 -11.23
N ALA A 49 3.87 -13.30 -10.31
CA ALA A 49 4.09 -14.71 -10.60
C ALA A 49 3.10 -15.29 -11.64
N ASP A 50 1.93 -14.67 -11.82
CA ASP A 50 0.93 -15.07 -12.82
C ASP A 50 1.21 -14.42 -14.20
N GLY A 51 2.24 -13.57 -14.29
CA GLY A 51 2.59 -12.81 -15.48
C GLY A 51 1.76 -11.53 -15.66
N GLU A 52 0.89 -11.19 -14.70
CA GLU A 52 0.07 -9.98 -14.75
C GLU A 52 0.89 -8.76 -14.33
N LEU A 53 0.61 -7.61 -14.96
CA LEU A 53 1.29 -6.36 -14.63
C LEU A 53 0.86 -5.89 -13.24
N ILE A 54 1.83 -5.67 -12.35
CA ILE A 54 1.59 -5.21 -10.98
C ILE A 54 0.82 -3.89 -11.00
N GLY A 55 1.14 -2.97 -11.91
CA GLY A 55 0.44 -1.69 -12.05
C GLY A 55 -1.04 -1.86 -12.39
N ALA A 56 -1.38 -2.79 -13.28
CA ALA A 56 -2.76 -3.08 -13.65
C ALA A 56 -3.55 -3.68 -12.48
N ARG A 57 -3.00 -4.72 -11.83
CA ARG A 57 -3.62 -5.30 -10.62
C ARG A 57 -3.82 -4.27 -9.52
N MET A 58 -2.82 -3.42 -9.28
CA MET A 58 -2.92 -2.35 -8.28
C MET A 58 -4.01 -1.35 -8.63
N ALA A 59 -4.21 -1.02 -9.91
CA ALA A 59 -5.30 -0.14 -10.34
C ALA A 59 -6.67 -0.73 -10.01
N ASP A 60 -6.85 -2.02 -10.25
CA ASP A 60 -8.10 -2.71 -9.97
C ASP A 60 -8.37 -2.80 -8.45
N LEU A 61 -7.34 -3.08 -7.66
CA LEU A 61 -7.43 -3.13 -6.20
C LEU A 61 -7.74 -1.75 -5.60
N VAL A 62 -7.14 -0.68 -6.12
CA VAL A 62 -7.43 0.69 -5.68
C VAL A 62 -8.85 1.11 -6.05
N ARG A 63 -9.36 0.67 -7.20
CA ARG A 63 -10.72 1.00 -7.67
C ARG A 63 -11.80 0.54 -6.69
N ALA A 64 -11.57 -0.52 -5.92
CA ALA A 64 -12.46 -0.96 -4.85
C ALA A 64 -12.61 0.08 -3.72
N TYR A 65 -11.60 0.93 -3.51
CA TYR A 65 -11.62 2.02 -2.53
C TYR A 65 -12.05 3.37 -3.13
N ARG A 66 -11.87 3.56 -4.44
CA ARG A 66 -12.08 4.83 -5.16
C ARG A 66 -12.69 4.59 -6.55
N PRO A 67 -13.96 4.22 -6.66
CA PRO A 67 -14.57 3.87 -7.95
C PRO A 67 -14.78 5.09 -8.87
N GLU A 68 -14.92 6.28 -8.30
CA GLU A 68 -15.17 7.53 -9.04
C GLU A 68 -13.89 8.16 -9.65
N VAL A 69 -12.70 7.71 -9.24
CA VAL A 69 -11.43 8.34 -9.63
C VAL A 69 -10.92 7.76 -10.95
N THR A 70 -10.42 8.61 -11.84
CA THR A 70 -9.66 8.15 -13.01
C THR A 70 -8.32 7.62 -12.54
N ILE A 71 -8.12 6.30 -12.63
CA ILE A 71 -6.89 5.63 -12.23
C ILE A 71 -6.07 5.27 -13.47
N ARG A 72 -4.81 5.69 -13.49
CA ARG A 72 -3.80 5.35 -14.50
C ARG A 72 -2.58 4.77 -13.80
N PHE A 73 -1.75 4.04 -14.53
CA PHE A 73 -0.44 3.61 -14.06
C PHE A 73 0.58 3.74 -15.17
N GLY A 74 1.85 3.83 -14.81
CA GLY A 74 2.95 3.76 -15.77
C GLY A 74 4.27 3.40 -15.11
N HIS A 75 5.15 2.81 -15.92
CA HIS A 75 6.48 2.33 -15.51
C HIS A 75 7.51 3.45 -15.55
N THR A 76 8.39 3.50 -14.55
CA THR A 76 9.42 4.54 -14.44
C THR A 76 10.58 4.33 -15.43
N GLU A 77 10.71 3.12 -15.96
CA GLU A 77 11.73 2.76 -16.94
C GLU A 77 11.11 2.07 -18.16
N GLY A 78 11.81 2.13 -19.29
CA GLY A 78 11.34 1.55 -20.55
C GLY A 78 10.34 2.44 -21.29
N ARG A 79 9.81 1.92 -22.40
CA ARG A 79 8.85 2.64 -23.26
C ARG A 79 7.44 2.06 -23.23
N GLU A 80 7.30 0.79 -22.86
CA GLU A 80 5.99 0.14 -22.78
C GLU A 80 5.23 0.63 -21.54
N GLN A 81 4.01 1.14 -21.73
CA GLN A 81 3.15 1.69 -20.67
C GLN A 81 3.92 2.65 -19.75
N SER A 82 4.62 3.59 -20.36
CA SER A 82 5.55 4.47 -19.64
C SER A 82 4.81 5.45 -18.72
N LEU A 83 5.49 5.91 -17.66
CA LEU A 83 4.97 6.95 -16.79
C LEU A 83 4.68 8.26 -17.54
N ASP A 84 5.45 8.58 -18.58
CA ASP A 84 5.22 9.73 -19.45
C ASP A 84 3.83 9.68 -20.12
N GLU A 85 3.44 8.50 -20.64
CA GLU A 85 2.12 8.28 -21.25
C GLU A 85 1.00 8.45 -20.21
N ALA A 86 1.19 7.90 -19.00
CA ALA A 86 0.20 8.00 -17.92
C ALA A 86 -0.06 9.46 -17.48
N LEU A 87 0.96 10.31 -17.57
CA LEU A 87 0.93 11.73 -17.20
C LEU A 87 0.38 12.66 -18.29
N THR A 88 0.07 12.15 -19.49
CA THR A 88 -0.44 12.96 -20.60
C THR A 88 -1.84 13.53 -20.28
N GLY A 89 -2.10 14.79 -20.64
CA GLY A 89 -3.40 15.43 -20.42
C GLY A 89 -3.64 15.91 -18.99
N LEU A 90 -2.57 16.02 -18.19
CA LEU A 90 -2.61 16.54 -16.82
C LEU A 90 -2.14 17.99 -16.75
N GLU A 91 -2.53 18.81 -17.72
CA GLU A 91 -2.20 20.23 -17.73
C GLU A 91 -2.97 20.99 -16.65
N LYS A 92 -2.37 22.10 -16.20
CA LYS A 92 -3.00 23.05 -15.29
C LYS A 92 -4.26 23.63 -15.93
N SER A 93 -5.33 23.73 -15.14
CA SER A 93 -6.59 24.33 -15.56
C SER A 93 -7.13 25.23 -14.45
N ASP A 94 -7.81 26.32 -14.80
CA ASP A 94 -8.46 27.20 -13.82
C ASP A 94 -9.71 26.55 -13.19
N GLU A 95 -10.23 25.48 -13.79
CA GLU A 95 -11.43 24.76 -13.34
C GLU A 95 -11.16 23.78 -12.20
N ARG A 96 -9.88 23.41 -11.97
CA ARG A 96 -9.48 22.46 -10.92
C ARG A 96 -8.13 22.86 -10.30
N PRO A 97 -7.98 22.88 -8.97
CA PRO A 97 -6.71 23.18 -8.31
C PRO A 97 -5.60 22.16 -8.51
N LEU A 98 -5.89 20.94 -8.98
CA LEU A 98 -4.88 19.94 -9.29
C LEU A 98 -5.38 19.00 -10.39
N ALA A 99 -4.53 18.69 -11.38
CA ALA A 99 -4.88 17.76 -12.45
C ALA A 99 -4.64 16.28 -12.09
N GLY A 100 -3.57 15.99 -11.33
CA GLY A 100 -3.21 14.62 -10.98
C GLY A 100 -2.50 14.47 -9.63
N VAL A 101 -2.57 13.26 -9.08
CA VAL A 101 -1.81 12.83 -7.91
C VAL A 101 -1.00 11.60 -8.30
N VAL A 102 0.32 11.69 -8.17
CA VAL A 102 1.22 10.58 -8.48
C VAL A 102 1.59 9.85 -7.18
N VAL A 103 1.26 8.56 -7.10
CA VAL A 103 1.62 7.70 -5.98
C VAL A 103 2.75 6.76 -6.41
N PRO A 104 3.97 6.92 -5.87
CA PRO A 104 5.06 5.97 -6.08
C PRO A 104 4.72 4.60 -5.47
N LEU A 105 4.77 3.52 -6.25
CA LEU A 105 4.59 2.16 -5.75
C LEU A 105 5.90 1.59 -5.19
N VAL A 106 6.54 2.33 -4.29
CA VAL A 106 7.73 1.89 -3.54
C VAL A 106 7.42 1.90 -2.06
N THR A 107 7.91 0.90 -1.33
CA THR A 107 7.63 0.67 0.10
C THR A 107 8.60 1.36 1.04
N ALA A 108 9.64 1.97 0.49
CA ALA A 108 10.68 2.68 1.22
C ALA A 108 11.30 3.76 0.32
N PRO A 109 12.13 4.68 0.86
CA PRO A 109 12.87 5.62 0.04
C PRO A 109 13.68 4.90 -1.05
N HIS A 110 13.43 5.24 -2.32
CA HIS A 110 14.09 4.64 -3.47
C HIS A 110 14.50 5.71 -4.48
N ALA A 111 15.78 6.13 -4.43
CA ALA A 111 16.27 7.33 -5.11
C ALA A 111 16.07 7.28 -6.63
N ALA A 112 16.32 6.12 -7.26
CA ALA A 112 16.14 5.95 -8.70
C ALA A 112 14.68 6.18 -9.13
N THR A 113 13.72 5.62 -8.37
CA THR A 113 12.29 5.78 -8.65
C THR A 113 11.86 7.23 -8.43
N SER A 114 12.27 7.86 -7.32
CA SER A 114 11.94 9.26 -7.05
C SER A 114 12.50 10.20 -8.12
N ALA A 115 13.73 9.98 -8.59
CA ALA A 115 14.34 10.75 -9.66
C ALA A 115 13.60 10.56 -10.99
N ALA A 116 13.26 9.32 -11.36
CA ALA A 116 12.53 9.02 -12.57
C ALA A 116 11.12 9.64 -12.59
N ILE A 117 10.39 9.59 -11.47
CA ILE A 117 9.08 10.24 -11.33
C ILE A 117 9.20 11.76 -11.48
N GLY A 118 10.18 12.38 -10.81
CA GLY A 118 10.41 13.81 -10.92
C GLY A 118 10.73 14.24 -12.36
N ALA A 119 11.56 13.47 -13.06
CA ALA A 119 11.89 13.71 -14.46
C ALA A 119 10.67 13.57 -15.38
N ALA A 120 9.84 12.53 -15.19
CA ALA A 120 8.64 12.31 -15.99
C ALA A 120 7.58 13.42 -15.78
N VAL A 121 7.35 13.83 -14.54
CA VAL A 121 6.43 14.94 -14.21
C VAL A 121 6.91 16.25 -14.84
N ALA A 122 8.20 16.56 -14.73
CA ALA A 122 8.78 17.76 -15.33
C ALA A 122 8.72 17.73 -16.86
N LYS A 123 9.03 16.59 -17.49
CA LYS A 123 8.99 16.40 -18.94
C LYS A 123 7.56 16.54 -19.50
N ALA A 124 6.57 15.98 -18.81
CA ALA A 124 5.17 16.08 -19.19
C ALA A 124 4.57 17.47 -18.95
N GLY A 125 5.22 18.31 -18.12
CA GLY A 125 4.62 19.57 -17.67
C GLY A 125 3.35 19.37 -16.86
N ALA A 126 3.22 18.21 -16.21
CA ALA A 126 2.01 17.80 -15.52
C ALA A 126 1.79 18.63 -14.24
N ASP A 127 0.59 19.17 -14.07
CA ASP A 127 0.11 19.77 -12.83
C ASP A 127 -0.29 18.65 -11.85
N ALA A 128 0.73 17.96 -11.34
CA ALA A 128 0.58 16.80 -10.51
C ALA A 128 1.38 16.90 -9.20
N ARG A 129 0.78 16.43 -8.12
CA ARG A 129 1.46 16.32 -6.81
C ARG A 129 1.93 14.89 -6.59
N VAL A 130 3.23 14.72 -6.34
CA VAL A 130 3.82 13.43 -5.99
C VAL A 130 3.68 13.19 -4.49
N THR A 131 3.16 12.03 -4.10
CA THR A 131 3.01 11.64 -2.70
C THR A 131 4.27 10.98 -2.15
N GLU A 132 4.28 10.71 -0.85
CA GLU A 132 5.13 9.65 -0.32
C GLU A 132 4.78 8.29 -0.93
N GLY A 133 5.73 7.35 -0.90
CA GLY A 133 5.47 5.97 -1.31
C GLY A 133 4.51 5.21 -0.39
N LEU A 134 4.41 3.91 -0.62
CA LEU A 134 3.59 2.98 0.14
C LEU A 134 4.11 2.71 1.56
N GLY A 135 5.33 3.11 1.89
CA GLY A 135 5.85 2.93 3.25
C GLY A 135 6.67 4.10 3.77
N PRO A 136 6.98 4.09 5.08
CA PRO A 136 6.69 3.02 6.05
C PRO A 136 5.21 3.00 6.50
N HIS A 137 4.56 1.83 6.44
CA HIS A 137 3.15 1.69 6.87
C HIS A 137 2.91 0.35 7.58
N PRO A 138 2.13 0.29 8.68
CA PRO A 138 1.91 -0.96 9.43
C PRO A 138 1.35 -2.12 8.62
N MET A 139 0.57 -1.83 7.58
CA MET A 139 0.03 -2.85 6.66
C MET A 139 1.13 -3.58 5.87
N LEU A 140 2.34 -3.03 5.70
CA LEU A 140 3.44 -3.73 5.02
C LEU A 140 3.86 -5.01 5.77
N ALA A 141 3.90 -4.96 7.10
CA ALA A 141 4.18 -6.14 7.92
C ALA A 141 3.07 -7.19 7.81
N GLU A 142 1.83 -6.79 7.52
CA GLU A 142 0.73 -7.70 7.25
C GLU A 142 0.88 -8.38 5.89
N VAL A 143 1.22 -7.64 4.83
CA VAL A 143 1.48 -8.21 3.50
C VAL A 143 2.67 -9.17 3.55
N LEU A 144 3.77 -8.81 4.23
CA LEU A 144 4.91 -9.72 4.41
C LEU A 144 4.52 -11.01 5.13
N HIS A 145 3.68 -10.92 6.18
CA HIS A 145 3.17 -12.12 6.85
C HIS A 145 2.40 -13.00 5.86
N LEU A 146 1.53 -12.42 5.02
CA LEU A 146 0.76 -13.17 4.03
C LEU A 146 1.71 -13.89 3.04
N ARG A 147 2.71 -13.19 2.49
CA ARG A 147 3.70 -13.80 1.58
C ARG A 147 4.49 -14.93 2.24
N LEU A 148 4.91 -14.75 3.49
CA LEU A 148 5.56 -15.81 4.26
C LEU A 148 4.64 -17.01 4.51
N ALA A 149 3.34 -16.78 4.70
CA ALA A 149 2.37 -17.85 4.94
C ALA A 149 2.02 -18.61 3.66
N GLU A 150 1.87 -17.90 2.54
CA GLU A 150 1.71 -18.47 1.20
C GLU A 150 2.89 -19.37 0.82
N ALA A 151 4.11 -18.97 1.18
CA ALA A 151 5.32 -19.77 1.01
C ALA A 151 5.45 -20.92 2.05
N GLY A 152 4.52 -21.03 3.01
CA GLY A 152 4.53 -22.07 4.04
C GLY A 152 5.62 -21.91 5.11
N TYR A 153 6.25 -20.74 5.20
CA TYR A 153 7.27 -20.43 6.19
C TYR A 153 6.69 -20.05 7.56
N VAL A 154 5.46 -19.52 7.57
CA VAL A 154 4.72 -19.19 8.79
C VAL A 154 3.28 -19.69 8.68
N ARG A 155 2.56 -19.73 9.80
CA ARG A 155 1.13 -20.02 9.79
C ARG A 155 0.36 -18.81 9.28
N ALA A 156 -0.71 -19.05 8.54
CA ALA A 156 -1.62 -18.00 8.06
C ALA A 156 -2.45 -17.34 9.17
N ASP A 157 -2.69 -18.03 10.28
CA ASP A 157 -3.47 -17.51 11.41
C ASP A 157 -2.57 -16.92 12.51
N ARG A 158 -3.00 -15.79 13.10
CA ARG A 158 -2.38 -15.17 14.27
C ARG A 158 -2.78 -15.92 15.54
N MET A 159 -2.25 -17.12 15.80
CA MET A 159 -2.60 -17.78 17.05
C MET A 159 -1.82 -17.22 18.24
N ARG A 160 -2.60 -16.66 19.17
CA ARG A 160 -2.21 -16.24 20.52
C ARG A 160 -1.75 -17.46 21.34
N LEU A 161 -0.70 -17.25 22.12
CA LEU A 161 -0.31 -17.95 23.36
C LEU A 161 0.53 -19.23 23.29
N ILE A 162 0.63 -20.00 22.20
CA ILE A 162 1.57 -21.13 22.16
C ILE A 162 2.14 -21.33 20.76
N SER A 163 3.36 -20.84 20.52
CA SER A 163 4.14 -21.20 19.32
C SER A 163 4.76 -22.57 19.56
N VAL A 164 4.01 -23.64 19.32
CA VAL A 164 4.62 -24.94 19.05
C VAL A 164 5.13 -24.87 17.62
N THR A 165 6.44 -24.68 17.46
CA THR A 165 7.11 -24.97 16.19
C THR A 165 6.75 -26.42 15.84
N ALA A 166 5.85 -26.58 14.88
CA ALA A 166 5.57 -27.91 14.34
C ALA A 166 6.91 -28.46 13.84
N ARG A 167 7.18 -29.76 14.06
CA ARG A 167 8.36 -30.46 13.55
C ARG A 167 8.41 -30.55 12.01
N ASN A 168 7.70 -29.70 11.27
CA ASN A 168 7.86 -29.64 9.83
C ASN A 168 9.19 -28.94 9.50
N THR A 169 9.79 -29.32 8.39
CA THR A 169 11.10 -28.79 7.97
C THR A 169 11.01 -27.40 7.32
N THR A 170 9.80 -26.86 7.18
CA THR A 170 9.50 -25.69 6.35
C THR A 170 9.28 -24.40 7.14
N MET A 171 8.95 -24.45 8.43
CA MET A 171 8.77 -23.21 9.21
C MET A 171 10.07 -22.39 9.33
N ALA A 172 9.93 -21.07 9.36
CA ALA A 172 11.02 -20.14 9.68
C ALA A 172 11.20 -20.00 11.19
N ASP A 173 12.45 -19.93 11.62
CA ASP A 173 12.90 -19.63 12.98
C ASP A 173 13.63 -18.28 13.07
N GLY A 174 13.77 -17.58 11.93
CA GLY A 174 14.18 -16.19 11.83
C GLY A 174 13.87 -15.64 10.44
N VAL A 175 13.60 -14.34 10.35
CA VAL A 175 13.30 -13.65 9.09
C VAL A 175 14.20 -12.43 8.92
N VAL A 176 14.68 -12.23 7.71
CA VAL A 176 15.32 -11.00 7.27
C VAL A 176 14.31 -10.20 6.46
N VAL A 177 13.98 -8.99 6.90
CA VAL A 177 13.21 -8.05 6.08
C VAL A 177 14.20 -7.31 5.18
N GLY A 178 14.21 -7.68 3.91
CA GLY A 178 15.15 -7.13 2.94
C GLY A 178 14.71 -5.76 2.43
N ALA A 179 15.60 -4.77 2.51
CA ALA A 179 15.43 -3.45 1.94
C ALA A 179 16.14 -3.33 0.57
N VAL A 180 15.64 -2.43 -0.26
CA VAL A 180 16.24 -2.01 -1.53
C VAL A 180 16.13 -0.49 -1.60
N GLY A 181 17.22 0.20 -1.93
CA GLY A 181 17.31 1.67 -1.92
C GLY A 181 18.25 2.25 -0.85
N GLY A 182 19.17 1.45 -0.32
CA GLY A 182 20.22 1.87 0.63
C GLY A 182 19.75 2.15 2.06
N GLU A 183 20.52 2.94 2.82
CA GLU A 183 20.35 3.10 4.28
C GLU A 183 18.96 3.59 4.72
N GLY A 184 18.38 4.54 3.96
CA GLY A 184 17.03 5.04 4.23
C GLY A 184 15.97 3.92 4.10
N ALA A 185 16.17 3.01 3.15
CA ALA A 185 15.29 1.85 2.98
C ALA A 185 15.49 0.82 4.10
N VAL A 186 16.72 0.62 4.58
CA VAL A 186 17.00 -0.24 5.74
C VAL A 186 16.30 0.29 7.00
N GLY A 187 16.29 1.60 7.21
CA GLY A 187 15.56 2.22 8.31
C GLY A 187 14.04 1.93 8.26
N ALA A 188 13.42 2.08 7.07
CA ALA A 188 12.01 1.76 6.87
C ALA A 188 11.71 0.26 7.03
N ALA A 189 12.61 -0.60 6.54
CA ALA A 189 12.55 -2.05 6.74
C ALA A 189 12.66 -2.41 8.22
N GLY A 190 13.43 -1.67 9.02
CA GLY A 190 13.52 -1.85 10.47
C GLY A 190 12.18 -1.66 11.19
N VAL A 191 11.41 -0.63 10.83
CA VAL A 191 10.05 -0.43 11.37
C VAL A 191 9.15 -1.61 11.02
N THR A 192 9.20 -2.06 9.76
CA THR A 192 8.43 -3.20 9.26
C THR A 192 8.84 -4.50 9.95
N ALA A 193 10.13 -4.71 10.19
CA ALA A 193 10.70 -5.85 10.89
C ALA A 193 10.20 -5.95 12.33
N VAL A 194 10.14 -4.83 13.07
CA VAL A 194 9.59 -4.80 14.43
C VAL A 194 8.12 -5.20 14.45
N LEU A 195 7.32 -4.65 13.53
CA LEU A 195 5.89 -4.98 13.43
C LEU A 195 5.65 -6.44 13.00
N LEU A 196 6.50 -6.96 12.10
CA LEU A 196 6.45 -8.35 11.68
C LEU A 196 6.88 -9.29 12.81
N ALA A 197 7.94 -8.96 13.56
CA ALA A 197 8.39 -9.73 14.72
C ALA A 197 7.28 -9.86 15.77
N ALA A 198 6.63 -8.74 16.11
CA ALA A 198 5.50 -8.73 17.04
C ALA A 198 4.34 -9.62 16.56
N ARG A 199 4.18 -9.76 15.24
CA ARG A 199 3.12 -10.57 14.63
C ARG A 199 3.47 -12.05 14.55
N LEU A 200 4.74 -12.39 14.34
CA LEU A 200 5.21 -13.77 14.14
C LEU A 200 5.69 -14.44 15.43
N GLY A 201 6.15 -13.67 16.42
CA GLY A 201 6.75 -14.20 17.65
C GLY A 201 8.13 -14.83 17.42
N LEU A 202 8.86 -14.39 16.40
CA LEU A 202 10.22 -14.83 16.06
C LEU A 202 11.13 -13.64 15.78
N THR A 203 12.43 -13.87 15.77
CA THR A 203 13.44 -12.83 15.51
C THR A 203 13.36 -12.38 14.06
N VAL A 204 13.12 -11.07 13.86
CA VAL A 204 13.08 -10.44 12.53
C VAL A 204 14.06 -9.28 12.52
N LEU A 205 14.96 -9.26 11.56
CA LEU A 205 15.98 -8.22 11.42
C LEU A 205 15.93 -7.58 10.02
N PRO A 206 16.11 -6.26 9.89
CA PRO A 206 16.26 -5.62 8.58
C PRO A 206 17.65 -5.87 8.01
N ALA A 207 17.77 -5.99 6.68
CA ALA A 207 19.06 -6.01 5.99
C ALA A 207 18.97 -5.27 4.66
N ASP A 208 20.10 -4.72 4.21
CA ASP A 208 20.24 -4.21 2.84
C ASP A 208 20.48 -5.38 1.89
N LEU A 209 19.59 -5.59 0.91
CA LEU A 209 19.75 -6.67 -0.07
C LEU A 209 20.77 -6.34 -1.16
N GLU A 210 21.13 -5.06 -1.31
CA GLU A 210 22.12 -4.59 -2.28
C GLU A 210 23.54 -4.60 -1.69
N ASN A 211 23.67 -4.90 -0.39
CA ASN A 211 24.93 -4.97 0.33
C ASN A 211 25.14 -6.34 0.98
N GLU A 212 25.94 -7.19 0.34
CA GLU A 212 26.23 -8.54 0.81
C GLU A 212 26.85 -8.59 2.22
N ALA A 213 27.68 -7.60 2.59
CA ALA A 213 28.26 -7.54 3.94
C ALA A 213 27.19 -7.25 5.01
N SER A 214 26.19 -6.42 4.68
CA SER A 214 25.02 -6.19 5.55
C SER A 214 24.25 -7.49 5.77
N LEU A 215 23.96 -8.21 4.68
CA LEU A 215 23.22 -9.47 4.75
C LEU A 215 24.00 -10.55 5.51
N GLU A 216 25.32 -10.66 5.28
CA GLU A 216 26.20 -11.57 6.02
C GLU A 216 26.13 -11.32 7.53
N GLN A 217 26.27 -10.06 7.94
CA GLN A 217 26.22 -9.65 9.33
C GLN A 217 24.87 -10.00 9.98
N VAL A 218 23.76 -9.68 9.30
CA VAL A 218 22.41 -9.91 9.83
C VAL A 218 22.11 -11.41 9.94
N LEU A 219 22.52 -12.20 8.95
CA LEU A 219 22.36 -13.66 9.00
C LEU A 219 23.24 -14.31 10.07
N ALA A 220 24.48 -13.83 10.25
CA ALA A 220 25.33 -14.26 11.35
C ALA A 220 24.69 -13.96 12.71
N GLN A 221 24.09 -12.78 12.86
CA GLN A 221 23.34 -12.40 14.07
C GLN A 221 22.14 -13.32 14.32
N LEU A 222 21.35 -13.65 13.29
CA LEU A 222 20.26 -14.62 13.40
C LEU A 222 20.78 -15.99 13.86
N ARG A 223 21.87 -16.48 13.26
CA ARG A 223 22.49 -17.78 13.60
C ARG A 223 23.01 -17.81 15.04
N GLN A 224 23.63 -16.73 15.52
CA GLN A 224 24.03 -16.58 16.91
C GLN A 224 22.82 -16.65 17.87
N GLY A 225 21.67 -16.12 17.43
CA GLY A 225 20.38 -16.25 18.12
C GLY A 225 19.73 -17.64 18.02
N GLY A 226 20.38 -18.62 17.40
CA GLY A 226 19.90 -19.99 17.27
C GLY A 226 19.09 -20.27 16.00
N CYS A 227 18.90 -19.29 15.12
CA CYS A 227 18.20 -19.47 13.84
C CYS A 227 18.97 -20.45 12.94
N GLN A 228 18.31 -21.51 12.50
CA GLN A 228 18.87 -22.52 11.59
C GLN A 228 18.35 -22.37 10.17
N ARG A 229 17.19 -21.74 9.98
CA ARG A 229 16.50 -21.68 8.69
C ARG A 229 16.00 -20.26 8.39
N PRO A 230 16.90 -19.30 8.20
CA PRO A 230 16.52 -17.94 7.91
C PRO A 230 15.76 -17.84 6.58
N VAL A 231 14.76 -16.97 6.54
CA VAL A 231 14.04 -16.59 5.34
C VAL A 231 14.34 -15.13 5.01
N ILE A 232 14.62 -14.82 3.74
CA ILE A 232 14.75 -13.46 3.25
C ILE A 232 13.40 -13.04 2.65
N ALA A 233 12.75 -12.08 3.28
CA ALA A 233 11.47 -11.52 2.85
C ALA A 233 11.68 -10.07 2.37
N PRO A 234 11.74 -9.83 1.05
CA PRO A 234 11.94 -8.49 0.51
C PRO A 234 10.74 -7.59 0.81
N SER A 235 10.98 -6.46 1.47
CA SER A 235 10.02 -5.38 1.67
C SER A 235 10.05 -4.43 0.47
N ALA A 236 9.82 -4.97 -0.72
CA ALA A 236 9.79 -4.30 -2.01
C ALA A 236 8.63 -4.83 -2.87
N LEU A 237 8.20 -4.09 -3.88
CA LEU A 237 7.07 -4.49 -4.71
C LEU A 237 7.42 -5.68 -5.61
N GLY A 238 8.62 -5.69 -6.18
CA GLY A 238 9.09 -6.74 -7.07
C GLY A 238 10.17 -6.26 -8.03
N PRO A 239 9.89 -5.26 -8.89
CA PRO A 239 10.85 -4.75 -9.87
C PRO A 239 12.18 -4.30 -9.29
N GLU A 240 12.17 -3.81 -8.06
CA GLU A 240 13.36 -3.34 -7.36
C GLU A 240 14.32 -4.50 -7.01
N MET A 241 13.80 -5.73 -6.87
CA MET A 241 14.57 -6.93 -6.60
C MET A 241 13.97 -8.12 -7.37
N PRO A 242 14.41 -8.36 -8.61
CA PRO A 242 13.97 -9.49 -9.43
C PRO A 242 14.11 -10.83 -8.70
N ALA A 243 13.15 -11.74 -8.94
CA ALA A 243 13.06 -13.02 -8.25
C ALA A 243 14.34 -13.87 -8.38
N ASP A 244 14.94 -13.91 -9.58
CA ASP A 244 16.17 -14.67 -9.83
C ASP A 244 17.37 -14.10 -9.06
N GLN A 245 17.46 -12.76 -8.97
CA GLN A 245 18.49 -12.09 -8.18
C GLN A 245 18.34 -12.42 -6.69
N LEU A 246 17.11 -12.36 -6.17
CA LEU A 246 16.81 -12.72 -4.79
C LEU A 246 17.09 -14.19 -4.50
N ALA A 247 16.71 -15.09 -5.41
CA ALA A 247 16.95 -16.53 -5.27
C ALA A 247 18.46 -16.83 -5.23
N GLY A 248 19.23 -16.27 -6.16
CA GLY A 248 20.68 -16.42 -6.17
C GLY A 248 21.35 -15.82 -4.93
N LEU A 249 20.85 -14.68 -4.43
CA LEU A 249 21.33 -14.09 -3.18
C LEU A 249 21.04 -15.02 -1.99
N ALA A 250 19.81 -15.50 -1.85
CA ALA A 250 19.42 -16.40 -0.78
C ALA A 250 20.24 -17.71 -0.79
N GLU A 251 20.48 -18.28 -1.98
CA GLU A 251 21.30 -19.50 -2.14
C GLU A 251 22.73 -19.30 -1.65
N ARG A 252 23.41 -18.22 -2.07
CA ARG A 252 24.78 -17.89 -1.63
C ARG A 252 24.90 -17.81 -0.12
N PHE A 253 23.86 -17.34 0.54
CA PHE A 253 23.84 -17.15 1.98
C PHE A 253 23.23 -18.31 2.77
N GLY A 254 22.82 -19.40 2.11
CA GLY A 254 22.16 -20.54 2.75
C GLY A 254 20.85 -20.15 3.44
N ALA A 255 20.14 -19.18 2.87
CA ALA A 255 18.83 -18.72 3.30
C ALA A 255 17.77 -19.13 2.29
N ARG A 256 16.50 -18.92 2.64
CA ARG A 256 15.36 -19.24 1.77
C ARG A 256 14.69 -17.96 1.29
N PRO A 257 14.45 -17.78 -0.02
CA PRO A 257 13.77 -16.59 -0.50
C PRO A 257 12.25 -16.70 -0.25
N CYS A 258 11.63 -15.57 0.06
CA CYS A 258 10.19 -15.36 0.01
C CYS A 258 9.86 -14.44 -1.16
N ALA A 259 8.68 -14.59 -1.75
CA ALA A 259 8.23 -13.70 -2.82
C ALA A 259 8.16 -12.24 -2.34
N SER A 260 8.42 -11.33 -3.27
CA SER A 260 8.15 -9.89 -3.12
C SER A 260 6.68 -9.61 -2.87
N LEU A 261 6.39 -8.39 -2.41
CA LEU A 261 5.03 -8.04 -1.99
C LEU A 261 4.02 -8.17 -3.13
N GLY A 262 4.44 -7.86 -4.36
CA GLY A 262 3.58 -7.87 -5.54
C GLY A 262 2.40 -6.92 -5.39
N ALA A 263 1.36 -7.12 -6.21
CA ALA A 263 0.10 -6.44 -5.99
C ALA A 263 -0.67 -7.08 -4.83
N ASP A 264 -1.14 -6.28 -3.88
CA ASP A 264 -1.95 -6.73 -2.75
C ASP A 264 -3.00 -5.67 -2.36
N SER A 265 -4.17 -6.13 -1.92
CA SER A 265 -5.29 -5.26 -1.54
C SER A 265 -4.92 -4.22 -0.46
N LEU A 266 -4.05 -4.57 0.48
CA LEU A 266 -3.58 -3.67 1.52
C LEU A 266 -2.63 -2.61 0.98
N LEU A 267 -1.83 -2.93 -0.05
CA LEU A 267 -1.03 -1.95 -0.75
C LEU A 267 -1.93 -0.99 -1.54
N GLY A 268 -2.97 -1.51 -2.20
CA GLY A 268 -3.98 -0.68 -2.86
C GLY A 268 -4.68 0.26 -1.88
N LYS A 269 -4.95 -0.22 -0.66
CA LYS A 269 -5.49 0.61 0.43
C LYS A 269 -4.52 1.72 0.85
N ILE A 270 -3.22 1.43 0.95
CA ILE A 270 -2.21 2.47 1.24
C ILE A 270 -2.20 3.52 0.13
N ALA A 271 -2.18 3.11 -1.14
CA ALA A 271 -2.21 4.04 -2.26
C ALA A 271 -3.45 4.95 -2.22
N ALA A 272 -4.63 4.39 -1.91
CA ALA A 272 -5.85 5.16 -1.72
C ALA A 272 -5.79 6.14 -0.53
N LEU A 273 -5.06 5.79 0.54
CA LEU A 273 -4.80 6.69 1.67
C LEU A 273 -3.86 7.83 1.29
N ARG A 274 -2.75 7.55 0.59
CA ARG A 274 -1.82 8.59 0.08
C ARG A 274 -2.53 9.59 -0.83
N TYR A 275 -3.40 9.08 -1.69
CA TYR A 275 -4.26 9.92 -2.51
C TYR A 275 -5.19 10.80 -1.66
N ALA A 276 -5.85 10.23 -0.65
CA ALA A 276 -6.74 10.95 0.26
C ALA A 276 -6.01 12.05 1.06
N GLU A 277 -4.77 11.80 1.49
CA GLU A 277 -3.92 12.77 2.19
C GLU A 277 -3.72 14.04 1.36
N VAL A 278 -3.47 13.89 0.05
CA VAL A 278 -3.35 15.03 -0.86
C VAL A 278 -4.67 15.77 -0.98
N LEU A 279 -5.79 15.07 -1.18
CA LEU A 279 -7.09 15.71 -1.27
C LEU A 279 -7.42 16.52 0.00
N ASN A 280 -7.14 15.97 1.18
CA ASN A 280 -7.33 16.67 2.45
C ASN A 280 -6.46 17.93 2.54
N SER A 281 -5.20 17.86 2.09
CA SER A 281 -4.28 19.00 2.11
C SER A 281 -4.71 20.17 1.21
N LEU A 282 -5.55 19.90 0.20
CA LEU A 282 -6.11 20.92 -0.69
C LEU A 282 -7.30 21.68 -0.06
N GLY A 283 -7.65 21.43 1.21
CA GLY A 283 -8.67 22.19 1.95
C GLY A 283 -10.08 21.62 1.89
N VAL A 284 -10.22 20.31 1.68
CA VAL A 284 -11.52 19.61 1.57
C VAL A 284 -12.13 19.38 2.97
N GLU A 285 -12.60 20.46 3.60
CA GLU A 285 -13.53 20.40 4.74
C GLU A 285 -14.74 21.33 4.62
N GLN A 286 -14.90 22.12 3.55
CA GLN A 286 -16.16 22.84 3.36
C GLN A 286 -17.21 21.91 2.75
N PRO A 287 -18.25 21.52 3.52
CA PRO A 287 -19.44 20.95 2.89
C PRO A 287 -19.97 21.98 1.88
N PRO A 288 -20.53 21.53 0.73
CA PRO A 288 -21.16 22.46 -0.21
C PRO A 288 -22.13 23.34 0.56
N THR A 289 -22.00 24.65 0.37
CA THR A 289 -22.89 25.62 0.99
C THR A 289 -24.30 25.35 0.46
N ALA A 290 -25.35 25.66 1.23
CA ALA A 290 -26.73 25.38 0.79
C ALA A 290 -27.10 26.04 -0.56
N GLU A 291 -26.31 27.02 -1.00
CA GLU A 291 -26.39 27.70 -2.30
C GLU A 291 -25.79 26.89 -3.48
N GLU A 292 -24.87 25.96 -3.21
CA GLU A 292 -24.16 25.13 -4.20
C GLU A 292 -24.84 23.76 -4.39
N LEU A 293 -25.76 23.39 -3.49
CA LEU A 293 -26.61 22.23 -3.67
C LEU A 293 -27.69 22.55 -4.72
N PRO A 294 -27.89 21.68 -5.74
CA PRO A 294 -29.03 21.85 -6.64
C PRO A 294 -30.31 21.90 -5.81
N ALA A 295 -31.16 22.88 -6.10
CA ALA A 295 -32.42 23.08 -5.37
C ALA A 295 -33.13 21.72 -5.23
N PRO A 296 -33.63 21.37 -4.03
CA PRO A 296 -34.34 20.12 -3.85
C PRO A 296 -35.46 20.09 -4.87
N VAL A 297 -35.39 19.14 -5.81
CA VAL A 297 -36.51 18.84 -6.70
C VAL A 297 -37.60 18.26 -5.82
N GLY A 298 -38.40 19.17 -5.26
CA GLY A 298 -39.55 18.85 -4.44
C GLY A 298 -40.39 17.81 -5.17
N SER A 299 -40.66 16.72 -4.47
CA SER A 299 -41.63 15.72 -4.87
C SER A 299 -42.86 16.42 -5.41
N ARG A 300 -43.18 16.14 -6.68
CA ARG A 300 -44.36 16.63 -7.39
C ARG A 300 -45.55 16.65 -6.43
N HIS A 301 -46.08 17.84 -6.15
CA HIS A 301 -47.35 18.00 -5.48
C HIS A 301 -48.40 17.16 -6.21
N ARG A 302 -49.03 16.23 -5.49
CA ARG A 302 -50.31 15.66 -5.89
C ARG A 302 -51.37 16.75 -5.67
N PRO A 303 -52.17 17.14 -6.67
CA PRO A 303 -53.33 17.98 -6.42
C PRO A 303 -54.40 17.08 -5.81
N GLU A 304 -54.87 17.41 -4.61
CA GLU A 304 -56.10 16.83 -4.08
C GLU A 304 -57.19 17.92 -4.14
N SER A 305 -58.28 17.54 -4.82
CA SER A 305 -59.57 18.22 -4.87
C SER A 305 -60.35 17.98 -3.58
#